data_AF-A0A6I3BCF4-F1
#
_entry.id   AF-A0A6I3BCF4-F1
#
_cell.length_a   1.000
_cell.length_b   1.000
_cell.length_c   1.000
_cell.angle_alpha   90.00
_cell.angle_beta   90.00
_cell.angle_gamma   90.00
#
_symmetry.space_group_name_H-M   'P 1'
#
loop_
_entity.id
_entity.type
_entity.pdbx_description
1 polymer ?
#
loop_
_entity_poly.entity_id
_entity_poly.type
_entity_poly.pdbx_seq_one_letter_code
_entity_poly.pdbx_strand_id
1 'polypeptide(L)'
;AIVSLYSVFAVQGLLMWIVSLPVQLGQVRETPSFDVIGVVGFLAWCIGMFFEAVGDAQLAKFKRDPANKGLVMNRGLWRYTRHPNYFGDSCVWAGLGLIAAESRLGVFGLVGPVVMTILLVKVSGAALLDRAMLKRKPGYETYVASTSGFIPRPPRNAK
;
A
#
# COMPACT_ATOMS: atom_id res chain seq x y z
N ALA A 1 1.49 7.06 29.29
CA ALA A 1 2.31 7.93 28.42
C ALA A 1 3.69 7.33 28.16
N ILE A 2 4.52 7.11 29.18
CA ILE A 2 5.91 6.62 29.02
C ILE A 2 5.99 5.22 28.39
N VAL A 3 5.12 4.27 28.78
CA VAL A 3 5.11 2.92 28.18
C VAL A 3 4.83 2.99 26.68
N SER A 4 3.81 3.76 26.26
CA SER A 4 3.46 3.94 24.84
C SER A 4 4.57 4.60 24.03
N LEU A 5 5.33 5.51 24.64
CA LEU A 5 6.49 6.16 23.99
C LEU A 5 7.50 5.11 23.51
N TYR A 6 7.86 4.15 24.37
CA TYR A 6 8.88 3.16 24.04
C TYR A 6 8.32 1.92 23.32
N SER A 7 7.09 1.48 23.62
CA SER A 7 6.56 0.26 23.02
C SER A 7 5.89 0.46 21.67
N VAL A 8 5.34 1.65 21.40
CA VAL A 8 4.64 1.96 20.14
C VAL A 8 5.45 2.94 19.31
N PHE A 9 5.76 4.12 19.85
CA PHE A 9 6.39 5.18 19.05
C PHE A 9 7.84 4.87 18.69
N ALA A 10 8.63 4.25 19.56
CA ALA A 10 10.00 3.88 19.21
C ALA A 10 10.03 2.81 18.10
N VAL A 11 9.14 1.81 18.17
CA VAL A 11 8.99 0.78 17.12
C VAL A 11 8.52 1.42 15.81
N GLN A 12 7.53 2.30 15.86
CA GLN A 12 7.07 3.04 14.67
C GLN A 12 8.18 3.92 14.07
N GLY A 13 8.95 4.62 14.90
CA GLY A 13 10.07 5.44 14.46
C GLY A 13 11.16 4.61 13.77
N LEU A 14 11.52 3.46 14.35
CA LEU A 14 12.46 2.53 13.73
C LEU A 14 11.94 2.00 12.39
N LEU A 15 10.67 1.62 12.33
CA LEU A 15 10.05 1.16 11.08
C LEU A 15 10.02 2.27 10.02
N MET A 16 9.67 3.50 10.38
CA MET A 16 9.71 4.64 9.46
C MET A 16 11.12 4.92 8.96
N TRP A 17 12.13 4.78 9.82
CA TRP A 17 13.53 4.92 9.44
C TRP A 17 13.96 3.85 8.43
N ILE A 18 13.54 2.60 8.62
CA ILE A 18 13.82 1.51 7.66
C ILE A 18 13.03 1.70 6.35
N VAL A 19 11.76 2.06 6.43
CA VAL A 19 10.90 2.20 5.24
C VAL A 19 11.37 3.35 4.34
N SER A 20 11.90 4.43 4.95
CA SER A 20 12.41 5.59 4.21
C SER A 20 13.82 5.43 3.63
N LEU A 21 14.46 4.26 3.76
CA LEU A 21 15.79 4.00 3.21
C LEU A 21 15.97 4.35 1.71
N PRO A 22 14.98 4.13 0.80
CA PRO A 22 15.11 4.57 -0.59
C PRO A 22 15.42 6.06 -0.72
N VAL A 23 14.75 6.90 0.08
CA VAL A 23 14.90 8.36 0.03
C VAL A 23 16.21 8.79 0.67
N GLN A 24 16.65 8.08 1.71
CA GLN A 24 17.93 8.35 2.38
C GLN A 24 19.14 7.97 1.50
N LEU A 25 19.08 6.82 0.82
CA LEU A 25 20.22 6.24 0.10
C LEU A 25 20.23 6.53 -1.40
N GLY A 26 19.12 6.95 -1.98
CA GLY A 26 19.01 7.23 -3.42
C GLY A 26 19.60 8.57 -3.85
N GLN A 27 19.71 9.54 -2.93
CA GLN A 27 20.10 10.93 -3.22
C GLN A 27 21.62 11.16 -3.06
N VAL A 28 22.45 10.24 -3.56
CA VAL A 28 23.91 10.23 -3.28
C VAL A 28 24.80 10.49 -4.49
N ARG A 29 24.24 10.55 -5.70
CA ARG A 29 25.02 10.79 -6.93
C ARG A 29 25.18 12.28 -7.18
N GLU A 30 26.41 12.76 -7.39
CA GLU A 30 26.71 14.14 -7.78
C GLU A 30 26.17 14.48 -9.17
N THR A 31 26.17 13.49 -10.07
CA THR A 31 25.61 13.55 -11.42
C THR A 31 24.53 12.48 -11.57
N PRO A 32 23.27 12.78 -11.22
CA PRO A 32 22.18 11.83 -11.38
C PRO A 32 21.89 11.59 -12.86
N SER A 33 21.82 10.31 -13.24
CA SER A 33 21.19 9.86 -14.49
C SER A 33 19.80 9.34 -14.18
N PHE A 34 18.91 9.36 -15.16
CA PHE A 34 17.57 8.78 -15.06
C PHE A 34 17.44 7.70 -16.12
N ASP A 35 17.95 6.52 -15.78
CA ASP A 35 18.09 5.41 -16.71
C ASP A 35 16.81 4.57 -16.71
N VAL A 36 16.86 3.41 -17.39
CA VAL A 36 15.68 2.54 -17.58
C VAL A 36 15.06 2.12 -16.24
N ILE A 37 15.88 1.89 -15.21
CA ILE A 37 15.40 1.49 -13.88
C ILE A 37 14.63 2.64 -13.23
N GLY A 38 15.13 3.87 -13.33
CA GLY A 38 14.48 5.08 -12.87
C GLY A 38 13.12 5.30 -13.55
N VAL A 39 13.05 5.11 -14.88
CA VAL A 39 11.79 5.17 -15.64
C VAL A 39 10.79 4.13 -15.14
N VAL A 40 11.21 2.87 -14.97
CA VAL A 40 10.33 1.81 -14.44
C VAL A 40 9.86 2.14 -13.03
N GLY A 41 10.76 2.65 -12.18
CA GLY A 41 10.44 3.08 -10.82
C GLY A 41 9.42 4.23 -10.79
N PHE A 42 9.58 5.23 -11.66
CA PHE A 42 8.65 6.33 -11.78
C PHE A 42 7.27 5.88 -12.28
N LEU A 43 7.21 4.98 -13.26
CA LEU A 43 5.94 4.42 -13.72
C LEU A 43 5.24 3.62 -12.60
N ALA A 44 6.00 2.82 -11.84
CA ALA A 44 5.47 2.12 -10.67
C ALA A 44 4.93 3.10 -9.62
N TRP A 45 5.64 4.19 -9.38
CA TRP A 45 5.19 5.26 -8.49
C TRP A 45 3.89 5.92 -8.97
N CYS A 46 3.79 6.27 -10.27
CA CYS A 46 2.57 6.84 -10.84
C CYS A 46 1.36 5.91 -10.71
N ILE A 47 1.56 4.61 -10.97
CA ILE A 47 0.53 3.59 -10.77
C ILE A 47 0.13 3.56 -9.29
N GLY A 48 1.10 3.56 -8.38
CA GLY A 48 0.87 3.57 -6.94
C GLY A 48 0.01 4.75 -6.50
N MET A 49 0.43 5.97 -6.87
CA MET A 49 -0.28 7.21 -6.57
C MET A 49 -1.70 7.23 -7.13
N PHE A 50 -1.90 6.72 -8.34
CA PHE A 50 -3.23 6.60 -8.92
C PHE A 50 -4.13 5.67 -8.09
N PHE A 51 -3.64 4.48 -7.73
CA PHE A 51 -4.41 3.52 -6.96
C PHE A 51 -4.75 4.03 -5.56
N GLU A 52 -3.81 4.71 -4.91
CA GLU A 52 -3.99 5.30 -3.59
C GLU A 52 -5.00 6.46 -3.62
N ALA A 53 -4.72 7.50 -4.40
CA ALA A 53 -5.54 8.71 -4.44
C ALA A 53 -6.97 8.41 -4.92
N VAL A 54 -7.11 7.63 -6.00
CA VAL A 54 -8.44 7.29 -6.55
C VAL A 54 -9.16 6.28 -5.65
N GLY A 55 -8.46 5.31 -5.08
CA GLY A 55 -9.03 4.33 -4.17
C GLY A 55 -9.63 4.99 -2.93
N ASP A 56 -8.88 5.91 -2.32
CA ASP A 56 -9.33 6.64 -1.14
C ASP A 56 -10.44 7.65 -1.47
N ALA A 57 -10.35 8.36 -2.60
CA ALA A 57 -11.42 9.25 -3.05
C ALA A 57 -12.74 8.48 -3.28
N GLN A 58 -12.68 7.30 -3.90
CA GLN A 58 -13.83 6.43 -4.10
C GLN A 58 -14.42 5.98 -2.76
N LEU A 59 -13.59 5.55 -1.81
CA LEU A 59 -14.05 5.12 -0.50
C LEU A 59 -14.65 6.28 0.32
N ALA A 60 -14.03 7.45 0.29
CA ALA A 60 -14.51 8.65 0.95
C ALA A 60 -15.87 9.08 0.40
N LYS A 61 -16.03 9.09 -0.94
CA LYS A 61 -17.31 9.38 -1.58
C LYS A 61 -18.39 8.35 -1.18
N PHE A 62 -18.05 7.06 -1.18
CA PHE A 62 -18.97 5.99 -0.78
C PHE A 62 -19.46 6.16 0.67
N LYS A 63 -18.54 6.45 1.60
CA LYS A 63 -18.85 6.62 3.03
C LYS A 63 -19.67 7.87 3.35
N ARG A 64 -19.58 8.93 2.53
CA ARG A 64 -20.31 10.19 2.73
C ARG A 64 -21.80 10.07 2.43
N ASP A 65 -22.20 9.11 1.61
CA ASP A 65 -23.60 8.88 1.26
C ASP A 65 -24.28 7.98 2.31
N PRO A 66 -25.28 8.50 3.06
CA PRO A 66 -25.97 7.73 4.09
C PRO A 66 -26.66 6.46 3.57
N ALA A 67 -27.03 6.40 2.30
CA ALA A 67 -27.64 5.22 1.69
C ALA A 67 -26.67 4.02 1.64
N ASN A 68 -25.36 4.27 1.72
CA ASN A 68 -24.34 3.23 1.75
C ASN A 68 -24.01 2.71 3.15
N LYS A 69 -24.72 3.17 4.19
CA LYS A 69 -24.49 2.72 5.56
C LYS A 69 -24.72 1.22 5.67
N GLY A 70 -23.70 0.49 6.15
CA GLY A 70 -23.72 -0.98 6.24
C GLY A 70 -23.34 -1.71 4.94
N LEU A 71 -23.37 -1.05 3.78
CA LEU A 71 -23.02 -1.69 2.49
C LEU A 71 -21.51 -1.80 2.28
N VAL A 72 -21.06 -2.85 1.59
CA VAL A 72 -19.65 -3.08 1.24
C VAL A 72 -19.30 -2.33 -0.04
N MET A 73 -18.20 -1.59 -0.02
CA MET A 73 -17.68 -0.90 -1.21
C MET A 73 -17.00 -1.93 -2.12
N ASN A 74 -17.63 -2.22 -3.26
CA ASN A 74 -17.16 -3.21 -4.24
C ASN A 74 -17.11 -2.65 -5.68
N ARG A 75 -17.03 -1.31 -5.82
CA ARG A 75 -17.10 -0.58 -7.10
C ARG A 75 -15.77 0.14 -7.38
N GLY A 76 -15.51 0.45 -8.65
CA GLY A 76 -14.28 1.14 -9.04
C GLY A 76 -13.04 0.27 -8.79
N LEU A 77 -11.98 0.84 -8.22
CA LEU A 77 -10.74 0.11 -7.92
C LEU A 77 -10.96 -0.99 -6.86
N TRP A 78 -11.92 -0.78 -5.97
CA TRP A 78 -12.34 -1.75 -4.95
C TRP A 78 -12.96 -3.02 -5.56
N ARG A 79 -13.32 -3.02 -6.84
CA ARG A 79 -13.76 -4.24 -7.53
C ARG A 79 -12.59 -5.18 -7.88
N TYR A 80 -11.38 -4.64 -8.03
CA TYR A 80 -10.21 -5.39 -8.49
C TYR A 80 -9.31 -5.86 -7.34
N THR A 81 -9.31 -5.11 -6.24
CA THR A 81 -8.59 -5.46 -5.02
C THR A 81 -9.35 -4.91 -3.81
N ARG A 82 -9.29 -5.63 -2.70
CA ARG A 82 -9.93 -5.22 -1.44
C ARG A 82 -9.17 -4.11 -0.73
N HIS A 83 -7.92 -3.84 -1.10
CA HIS A 83 -7.08 -2.80 -0.51
C HIS A 83 -6.33 -2.03 -1.61
N PRO A 84 -7.03 -1.28 -2.48
CA PRO A 84 -6.38 -0.56 -3.59
C PRO A 84 -5.38 0.47 -3.10
N ASN A 85 -5.65 1.11 -1.97
CA ASN A 85 -4.74 2.06 -1.33
C ASN A 85 -3.48 1.39 -0.78
N TYR A 86 -3.56 0.20 -0.18
CA TYR A 86 -2.36 -0.50 0.30
C TYR A 86 -1.48 -1.00 -0.85
N PHE A 87 -2.12 -1.43 -1.95
CA PHE A 87 -1.40 -1.72 -3.18
C PHE A 87 -0.72 -0.46 -3.73
N GLY A 88 -1.45 0.66 -3.74
CA GLY A 88 -0.96 1.97 -4.13
C GLY A 88 0.31 2.37 -3.38
N ASP A 89 0.24 2.40 -2.05
CA ASP A 89 1.37 2.76 -1.18
C ASP A 89 2.57 1.81 -1.38
N SER A 90 2.32 0.51 -1.53
CA SER A 90 3.41 -0.45 -1.81
C SER A 90 4.07 -0.19 -3.17
N CYS A 91 3.31 0.19 -4.20
CA CYS A 91 3.84 0.59 -5.50
C CYS A 91 4.61 1.92 -5.44
N VAL A 92 4.14 2.89 -4.65
CA VAL A 92 4.84 4.16 -4.42
C VAL A 92 6.23 3.89 -3.83
N TRP A 93 6.31 3.12 -2.75
CA TRP A 93 7.59 2.81 -2.10
C TRP A 93 8.47 1.93 -2.96
N ALA A 94 7.92 0.92 -3.66
CA ALA A 94 8.68 0.12 -4.61
C ALA A 94 9.26 0.98 -5.74
N GLY A 95 8.48 1.94 -6.26
CA GLY A 95 8.92 2.89 -7.28
C GLY A 95 10.09 3.74 -6.81
N LEU A 96 9.99 4.32 -5.60
CA LEU A 96 11.10 5.05 -4.98
C LEU A 96 12.34 4.17 -4.75
N GLY A 97 12.13 2.91 -4.35
CA GLY A 97 13.19 1.92 -4.20
C GLY A 97 13.92 1.63 -5.51
N LEU A 98 13.19 1.49 -6.62
CA LEU A 98 13.76 1.29 -7.95
C LEU A 98 14.54 2.52 -8.42
N ILE A 99 13.99 3.73 -8.23
CA ILE A 99 14.71 4.98 -8.54
C ILE A 99 16.02 5.08 -7.72
N ALA A 100 15.97 4.75 -6.42
CA ALA A 100 17.17 4.75 -5.58
C ALA A 100 18.22 3.72 -6.06
N ALA A 101 17.76 2.57 -6.56
CA ALA A 101 18.61 1.48 -7.03
C ALA A 101 19.42 1.82 -8.30
N GLU A 102 19.23 2.99 -8.91
CA GLU A 102 20.14 3.53 -9.94
C GLU A 102 21.53 3.92 -9.39
N SER A 103 21.69 3.87 -8.07
CA SER A 103 22.98 4.00 -7.40
C SER A 103 23.33 2.70 -6.67
N ARG A 104 24.62 2.38 -6.59
CA ARG A 104 25.11 1.18 -5.89
C ARG A 104 24.67 1.13 -4.44
N LEU A 105 24.65 2.27 -3.76
CA LEU A 105 24.20 2.37 -2.36
C LEU A 105 22.67 2.32 -2.24
N GLY A 106 21.95 2.92 -3.19
CA GLY A 106 20.48 2.94 -3.15
C GLY A 106 19.81 1.59 -3.41
N VAL A 107 20.53 0.58 -3.92
CA VAL A 107 20.05 -0.81 -3.95
C VAL A 107 19.66 -1.30 -2.55
N PHE A 108 20.40 -0.90 -1.51
CA PHE A 108 20.06 -1.23 -0.12
C PHE A 108 18.77 -0.55 0.35
N GLY A 109 18.33 0.50 -0.35
CA GLY A 109 17.03 1.15 -0.15
C GLY A 109 15.84 0.21 -0.34
N LEU A 110 15.97 -0.84 -1.18
CA LEU A 110 14.90 -1.81 -1.45
C LEU A 110 14.42 -2.58 -0.21
N VAL A 111 15.21 -2.61 0.87
CA VAL A 111 14.79 -3.17 2.16
C VAL A 111 13.54 -2.47 2.69
N GLY A 112 13.45 -1.14 2.55
CA GLY A 112 12.31 -0.36 3.02
C GLY A 112 10.98 -0.78 2.39
N PRO A 113 10.83 -0.77 1.06
CA PRO A 113 9.62 -1.20 0.36
C PRO A 113 9.23 -2.65 0.63
N VAL A 114 10.21 -3.56 0.77
CA VAL A 114 9.96 -4.97 1.12
C VAL A 114 9.36 -5.07 2.52
N VAL A 115 9.98 -4.41 3.51
CA VAL A 115 9.47 -4.39 4.88
C VAL A 115 8.07 -3.76 4.94
N MET A 116 7.88 -2.61 4.28
CA MET A 116 6.58 -1.92 4.21
C MET A 116 5.48 -2.83 3.65
N THR A 117 5.73 -3.47 2.50
CA THR A 117 4.77 -4.36 1.84
C THR A 117 4.41 -5.56 2.72
N ILE A 118 5.39 -6.16 3.41
CA ILE A 118 5.14 -7.28 4.33
C ILE A 118 4.25 -6.84 5.49
N LEU A 119 4.53 -5.69 6.10
CA LEU A 119 3.74 -5.16 7.22
C LEU A 119 2.30 -4.86 6.78
N LEU A 120 2.13 -4.21 5.63
CA LEU A 120 0.82 -3.91 5.05
C LEU A 120 0.03 -5.16 4.71
N VAL A 121 0.64 -6.18 4.10
CA VAL A 121 -0.11 -7.35 3.64
C VAL A 121 -0.38 -8.34 4.77
N LYS A 122 0.62 -8.64 5.60
CA LYS A 122 0.61 -9.81 6.49
C LYS A 122 0.40 -9.50 7.97
N VAL A 123 0.91 -8.38 8.46
CA VAL A 123 1.00 -8.15 9.91
C VAL A 123 -0.13 -7.26 10.42
N SER A 124 -0.17 -6.00 9.96
CA SER A 124 -1.04 -4.97 10.56
C SER A 124 -2.08 -4.40 9.60
N GLY A 125 -1.87 -4.50 8.28
CA GLY A 125 -2.77 -3.91 7.30
C GLY A 125 -3.91 -4.83 6.87
N ALA A 126 -3.82 -5.33 5.63
CA ALA A 126 -4.90 -5.96 4.88
C ALA A 126 -5.52 -7.15 5.62
N ALA A 127 -4.69 -8.10 6.08
CA ALA A 127 -5.18 -9.32 6.72
C ALA A 127 -5.93 -9.05 8.03
N LEU A 128 -5.44 -8.11 8.85
CA LEU A 128 -6.08 -7.75 10.10
C LEU A 128 -7.41 -7.02 9.86
N LEU A 129 -7.41 -6.07 8.91
CA LEU A 129 -8.60 -5.35 8.50
C LEU A 129 -9.67 -6.30 7.96
N ASP A 130 -9.31 -7.22 7.08
CA ASP A 130 -10.23 -8.22 6.53
C ASP A 130 -10.84 -9.10 7.61
N ARG A 131 -10.03 -9.60 8.56
CA ARG A 131 -10.54 -10.39 9.70
C ARG A 131 -11.52 -9.61 10.56
N ALA A 132 -11.25 -8.32 10.79
CA ALA A 132 -12.17 -7.46 11.54
C ALA A 132 -13.46 -7.18 10.77
N MET A 133 -13.37 -6.97 9.45
CA MET A 133 -14.51 -6.69 8.58
C MET A 133 -15.42 -7.89 8.40
N LEU A 134 -14.87 -9.11 8.28
CA LEU A 134 -15.65 -10.35 8.26
C LEU A 134 -16.54 -10.50 9.51
N LYS A 135 -16.04 -10.10 10.68
CA LYS A 135 -16.82 -10.16 11.94
C LYS A 135 -17.87 -9.06 12.07
N ARG A 136 -17.66 -7.90 11.45
CA ARG A 136 -18.45 -6.69 11.70
C ARG A 136 -19.45 -6.36 10.60
N LYS A 137 -19.25 -6.89 9.38
CA LYS A 137 -19.99 -6.44 8.20
C LYS A 137 -20.62 -7.61 7.44
N PRO A 138 -21.95 -7.80 7.60
CA PRO A 138 -22.69 -8.78 6.81
C PRO A 138 -22.46 -8.61 5.31
N GLY A 139 -22.27 -9.70 4.58
CA GLY A 139 -22.00 -9.70 3.14
C GLY A 139 -20.55 -9.41 2.74
N TYR A 140 -19.64 -9.15 3.69
CA TYR A 140 -18.21 -9.01 3.38
C TYR A 140 -17.59 -10.32 2.89
N GLU A 141 -18.10 -11.47 3.33
CA GLU A 141 -17.66 -12.80 2.89
C GLU A 141 -17.78 -12.99 1.37
N THR A 142 -18.92 -12.60 0.77
CA THR A 142 -19.13 -12.64 -0.68
C THR A 142 -18.14 -11.75 -1.43
N TYR A 143 -17.80 -10.59 -0.83
CA TYR A 143 -16.80 -9.69 -1.39
C TYR A 143 -15.39 -10.28 -1.31
N VAL A 144 -15.02 -10.92 -0.20
CA VAL A 144 -13.75 -11.66 -0.06
C VAL A 144 -13.64 -12.80 -1.08
N ALA A 145 -14.73 -13.54 -1.33
CA ALA A 145 -14.75 -14.66 -2.27
C ALA A 145 -14.56 -14.23 -3.74
N SER A 146 -15.10 -13.07 -4.10
CA SER A 146 -15.07 -12.55 -5.48
C SER A 146 -13.88 -11.63 -5.77
N THR A 147 -13.29 -10.99 -4.76
CA THR A 147 -12.32 -9.90 -4.96
C THR A 147 -10.94 -10.24 -4.40
N SER A 148 -9.90 -9.98 -5.20
CA SER A 148 -8.50 -10.18 -4.79
C SER A 148 -8.16 -9.43 -3.51
N GLY A 149 -7.31 -10.01 -2.66
CA GLY A 149 -6.90 -9.36 -1.41
C GLY A 149 -6.08 -8.09 -1.65
N PHE A 150 -4.98 -8.22 -2.38
CA PHE A 150 -3.97 -7.15 -2.48
C PHE A 150 -3.64 -6.78 -3.93
N ILE A 151 -3.20 -7.75 -4.73
CA ILE A 151 -2.86 -7.53 -6.14
C ILE A 151 -4.15 -7.30 -6.94
N PRO A 152 -4.31 -6.19 -7.68
CA PRO A 152 -5.47 -5.94 -8.52
C PRO A 152 -5.67 -7.04 -9.56
N ARG A 153 -6.83 -7.69 -9.54
CA ARG A 153 -7.21 -8.75 -10.49
C ARG A 153 -8.69 -8.63 -10.86
N PRO A 154 -9.11 -9.04 -12.07
CA PRO A 154 -10.52 -9.14 -12.38
C PRO A 154 -11.27 -9.99 -11.34
N PRO A 155 -12.49 -9.60 -10.95
CA PRO A 155 -13.24 -10.32 -9.93
C PRO A 155 -13.60 -11.72 -10.42
N ARG A 156 -13.59 -12.68 -9.50
CA ARG A 156 -14.05 -14.04 -9.72
C ARG A 156 -15.57 -14.07 -9.61
N ASN A 157 -16.22 -14.92 -10.42
CA ASN A 157 -17.64 -15.21 -10.24
C ASN A 157 -17.82 -15.85 -8.87
N ALA A 158 -18.40 -15.11 -7.91
CA ALA A 158 -18.92 -15.69 -6.69
C ALA A 158 -20.10 -16.57 -7.08
N LYS A 159 -19.91 -17.89 -7.01
CA LYS A 159 -21.01 -18.86 -7.07
C LYS A 159 -21.82 -18.79 -5.79
#